data_AF-X1B1L7-F1
#
_entry.id   AF-X1B1L7-F1
#
_cell.length_a   1.000
_cell.length_b   1.000
_cell.length_c   1.000
_cell.angle_alpha   90.00
_cell.angle_beta   90.00
_cell.angle_gamma   90.00
#
_symmetry.space_group_name_H-M   'P 1'
#
loop_
_entity.id
_entity.type
_entity.pdbx_description
1 polymer ?
#
loop_
_entity_poly.entity_id
_entity_poly.type
_entity_poly.pdbx_seq_one_letter_code
_entity_poly.pdbx_strand_id
1 'polypeptide(L)'
;MSFKIYDQNKHHWEFRDSYSLLPRSLAYLCMSFKPDHIKLEMPTRSFADAPKEWIRYCSNDCISLYEILAKFNNTIRDIQGCVGYTIASTALLTFRYRFMRENYETYHTFNDFFRRAYYGGRTEIFNMHAHDSDKP
;
A
#
# COMPACT_ATOMS: atom_id res chain seq x y z
N MET A 1 3.44 2.64 -10.35
CA MET A 1 3.36 3.14 -11.74
C MET A 1 2.45 4.37 -11.72
N SER A 2 2.81 5.47 -12.37
CA SER A 2 1.90 6.60 -12.58
C SER A 2 1.97 7.06 -14.03
N PHE A 3 0.86 7.58 -14.55
CA PHE A 3 0.84 8.24 -15.85
C PHE A 3 0.10 9.56 -15.74
N LYS A 4 0.51 10.49 -16.60
CA LYS A 4 0.09 11.88 -16.57
C LYS A 4 -0.66 12.20 -17.84
N ILE A 5 -1.79 12.88 -17.71
CA ILE A 5 -2.58 13.38 -18.83
C ILE A 5 -2.59 14.90 -18.75
N TYR A 6 -2.30 15.53 -19.89
CA TYR A 6 -2.39 16.97 -20.09
C TYR A 6 -3.51 17.25 -21.08
N ASP A 7 -4.45 18.13 -20.72
CA ASP A 7 -5.48 18.57 -21.66
C ASP A 7 -5.04 19.82 -22.45
N GLN A 8 -5.87 20.23 -23.41
CA GLN A 8 -5.61 21.43 -24.24
C GLN A 8 -5.60 22.73 -23.41
N ASN A 9 -6.21 22.72 -22.23
CA ASN A 9 -6.27 23.84 -21.30
C ASN A 9 -5.12 23.82 -20.27
N LYS A 10 -4.13 22.93 -20.44
CA LYS A 10 -2.99 22.73 -19.53
C LYS A 10 -3.37 22.26 -18.13
N HIS A 11 -4.55 21.67 -17.94
CA HIS A 11 -4.82 20.90 -16.73
C HIS A 11 -3.96 19.64 -16.72
N HIS A 12 -3.51 19.26 -15.53
CA HIS A 12 -2.67 18.08 -15.32
C HIS A 12 -3.37 17.10 -14.39
N TRP A 13 -3.57 15.88 -14.88
CA TRP A 13 -4.14 14.77 -14.14
C TRP A 13 -3.08 13.69 -13.98
N GLU A 14 -2.93 13.19 -12.75
CA GLU A 14 -2.01 12.08 -12.49
C GLU A 14 -2.77 10.90 -11.91
N PHE A 15 -2.68 9.77 -12.61
CA PHE A 15 -3.25 8.51 -12.18
C PHE A 15 -2.18 7.72 -11.44
N ARG A 16 -2.50 7.29 -10.22
CA ARG A 16 -1.59 6.57 -9.33
C ARG A 16 -2.21 5.29 -8.85
N ASP A 17 -1.34 4.32 -8.63
CA ASP A 17 -1.69 3.03 -8.06
C ASP A 17 -1.72 3.12 -6.52
N SER A 18 -2.90 2.94 -5.94
CA SER A 18 -3.10 2.93 -4.48
C SER A 18 -2.37 1.78 -3.79
N TYR A 19 -2.05 0.70 -4.50
CA TYR A 19 -1.33 -0.45 -3.95
C TYR A 19 0.09 -0.09 -3.50
N SER A 20 0.72 0.90 -4.14
CA SER A 20 2.03 1.40 -3.73
C SER A 20 2.00 2.09 -2.35
N LEU A 21 0.84 2.59 -1.95
CA LEU A 21 0.60 3.22 -0.66
C LEU A 21 0.08 2.21 0.38
N LEU A 22 -0.82 1.32 -0.04
CA LEU A 22 -1.45 0.31 0.80
C LEU A 22 -1.32 -1.08 0.14
N PRO A 23 -0.21 -1.81 0.34
CA PRO A 23 0.12 -3.03 -0.41
C PRO A 23 -0.61 -4.27 0.15
N ARG A 24 -1.95 -4.22 0.11
CA ARG A 24 -2.87 -5.26 0.56
C ARG A 24 -4.12 -5.28 -0.32
N SER A 25 -4.86 -6.38 -0.27
CA SER A 25 -6.14 -6.49 -0.97
C SER A 25 -7.19 -5.55 -0.38
N LEU A 26 -8.13 -5.09 -1.20
CA LEU A 26 -9.23 -4.22 -0.74
C LEU A 26 -10.05 -4.88 0.39
N ALA A 27 -10.29 -6.19 0.32
CA ALA A 27 -10.97 -6.93 1.40
C ALA A 27 -10.24 -6.82 2.74
N TYR A 28 -8.92 -7.05 2.74
CA TYR A 28 -8.10 -6.92 3.94
C TYR A 28 -8.09 -5.48 4.47
N LEU A 29 -8.03 -4.49 3.58
CA LEU A 29 -8.07 -3.08 3.95
C LEU A 29 -9.43 -2.70 4.55
N CYS A 30 -10.54 -3.23 4.04
CA CYS A 30 -11.86 -3.03 4.63
C CYS A 30 -11.91 -3.56 6.07
N MET A 31 -11.37 -4.76 6.33
CA MET A 31 -11.29 -5.31 7.69
C MET A 31 -10.44 -4.44 8.64
N SER A 32 -9.36 -3.88 8.11
CA SER A 32 -8.38 -3.11 8.90
C SER A 32 -8.87 -1.69 9.22
N PHE A 33 -9.38 -0.98 8.21
CA PHE A 33 -9.76 0.44 8.33
C PHE A 33 -11.24 0.66 8.66
N LYS A 34 -12.08 -0.37 8.55
CA LYS A 34 -13.53 -0.31 8.81
C LYS A 34 -14.20 0.89 8.10
N PRO A 35 -14.13 0.96 6.76
CA PRO A 35 -14.93 1.89 5.96
C PRO A 35 -16.43 1.64 6.12
N ASP A 36 -17.24 2.62 5.73
CA ASP A 36 -18.69 2.51 5.78
C ASP A 36 -19.17 1.56 4.68
N HIS A 37 -18.48 1.59 3.53
CA HIS A 37 -18.68 0.65 2.43
C HIS A 37 -17.62 -0.47 2.49
N ILE A 38 -18.08 -1.72 2.52
CA ILE A 38 -17.20 -2.90 2.50
C ILE A 38 -17.20 -3.54 1.12
N LYS A 39 -16.08 -4.17 0.75
CA LYS A 39 -15.99 -4.95 -0.49
C LYS A 39 -17.11 -5.99 -0.57
N LEU A 40 -17.81 -6.02 -1.71
CA LEU A 40 -18.87 -6.99 -2.00
C LEU A 40 -18.29 -8.23 -2.66
N GLU A 41 -19.06 -9.32 -2.65
CA GLU A 41 -18.75 -10.51 -3.45
C GLU A 41 -18.85 -10.19 -4.94
N MET A 42 -17.91 -10.72 -5.72
CA MET A 42 -17.86 -10.50 -7.16
C MET A 42 -19.06 -11.20 -7.84
N PRO A 43 -19.77 -10.54 -8.77
CA PRO A 43 -20.86 -11.18 -9.50
C PRO A 43 -20.38 -12.41 -10.28
N THR A 44 -21.15 -13.50 -10.24
CA THR A 44 -20.83 -14.75 -10.96
C THR A 44 -21.28 -14.70 -12.43
N ARG A 45 -22.32 -13.90 -12.73
CA ARG A 45 -22.87 -13.73 -14.08
C ARG A 45 -22.05 -12.73 -14.89
N SER A 46 -22.11 -12.84 -16.21
CA SER A 46 -21.43 -11.91 -17.09
C SER A 46 -22.00 -10.48 -16.97
N PHE A 47 -21.21 -9.48 -17.38
CA PHE A 47 -21.67 -8.09 -17.41
C PHE A 47 -22.91 -7.89 -18.29
N ALA A 48 -22.98 -8.60 -19.43
CA ALA A 48 -24.11 -8.51 -20.36
C ALA A 48 -25.43 -8.95 -19.70
N ASP A 49 -25.37 -9.97 -18.84
CA ASP A 49 -26.54 -10.55 -18.18
C ASP A 49 -26.97 -9.78 -16.92
N ALA A 50 -26.01 -9.15 -16.23
CA ALA A 50 -26.22 -8.51 -14.94
C ALA A 50 -25.50 -7.15 -14.80
N PRO A 51 -25.73 -6.17 -15.69
CA PRO A 51 -24.97 -4.92 -15.70
C PRO A 51 -25.15 -4.12 -14.40
N LYS A 52 -26.35 -4.15 -13.80
CA LYS A 52 -26.64 -3.45 -12.54
C LYS A 52 -25.84 -4.01 -11.36
N GLU A 53 -25.62 -5.32 -11.31
CA GLU A 53 -24.84 -5.96 -10.24
C GLU A 53 -23.37 -5.58 -10.34
N TRP A 54 -22.82 -5.60 -11.55
CA TRP A 54 -21.46 -5.17 -11.83
C TRP A 54 -21.22 -3.70 -11.54
N ILE A 55 -22.12 -2.81 -11.98
CA ILE A 55 -22.03 -1.38 -11.68
C ILE A 55 -22.03 -1.15 -10.17
N ARG A 56 -22.91 -1.83 -9.42
CA ARG A 56 -22.96 -1.75 -7.96
C ARG A 56 -21.65 -2.24 -7.33
N TYR A 57 -21.15 -3.41 -7.74
CA TYR A 57 -19.90 -3.98 -7.24
C TYR A 57 -18.71 -3.04 -7.48
N CYS A 58 -18.51 -2.59 -8.73
CA CYS A 58 -17.40 -1.71 -9.09
C CYS A 58 -17.51 -0.34 -8.39
N SER A 59 -18.72 0.23 -8.32
CA SER A 59 -18.93 1.51 -7.63
C SER A 59 -18.61 1.39 -6.15
N ASN A 60 -19.01 0.29 -5.51
CA ASN A 60 -18.76 0.07 -4.10
C ASN A 60 -17.27 -0.18 -3.80
N ASP A 61 -16.55 -0.86 -4.69
CA ASP A 61 -15.08 -0.99 -4.61
C ASP A 61 -14.38 0.39 -4.68
N CYS A 62 -14.84 1.29 -5.56
CA CYS A 62 -14.27 2.65 -5.65
C CYS A 62 -14.57 3.49 -4.40
N ILE A 63 -15.80 3.44 -3.88
CA ILE A 63 -16.22 4.20 -2.69
C ILE A 63 -15.46 3.70 -1.46
N SER A 64 -15.40 2.38 -1.25
CA SER A 64 -14.67 1.78 -0.14
C SER A 64 -13.18 2.14 -0.17
N LEU A 65 -12.53 2.09 -1.34
CA LEU A 65 -11.14 2.50 -1.48
C LEU A 65 -10.95 3.99 -1.14
N TYR A 66 -11.85 4.87 -1.60
CA TYR A 66 -11.80 6.29 -1.26
C TYR A 66 -11.89 6.53 0.26
N GLU A 67 -12.83 5.88 0.94
CA GLU A 67 -12.99 5.98 2.39
C GLU A 67 -11.75 5.49 3.14
N ILE A 68 -11.15 4.38 2.69
CA ILE A 68 -9.90 3.84 3.24
C ILE A 68 -8.77 4.85 3.08
N LEU A 69 -8.61 5.45 1.89
CA LEU A 69 -7.56 6.45 1.64
C LEU A 69 -7.77 7.70 2.49
N ALA A 70 -9.00 8.14 2.68
CA ALA A 70 -9.34 9.27 3.55
C ALA A 70 -8.99 8.96 5.01
N LYS A 71 -9.38 7.79 5.52
CA LYS A 71 -9.03 7.34 6.87
C LYS A 71 -7.52 7.22 7.06
N PHE A 72 -6.80 6.62 6.11
CA PHE A 72 -5.35 6.54 6.13
C PHE A 72 -4.70 7.93 6.21
N ASN A 73 -5.15 8.87 5.37
CA ASN A 73 -4.65 10.24 5.40
C ASN A 73 -4.90 10.91 6.76
N ASN A 74 -6.08 10.70 7.35
CA ASN A 74 -6.38 11.23 8.68
C ASN A 74 -5.45 10.61 9.75
N THR A 75 -5.25 9.29 9.74
CA THR A 75 -4.31 8.62 10.67
C THR A 75 -2.90 9.19 10.58
N ILE A 76 -2.41 9.46 9.37
CA ILE A 76 -1.08 10.07 9.18
C ILE A 76 -1.07 11.53 9.66
N ARG A 77 -2.14 12.28 9.45
CA ARG A 77 -2.25 13.66 9.94
C ARG A 77 -2.35 13.75 11.46
N ASP A 78 -3.00 12.78 12.11
CA ASP A 78 -3.15 12.73 13.57
C ASP A 78 -1.79 12.59 14.28
N ILE A 79 -0.84 11.87 13.65
CA ILE A 79 0.56 11.79 14.11
C ILE A 79 1.42 12.96 13.61
N GLN A 80 0.81 14.02 13.06
CA GLN A 80 1.48 15.17 12.46
C GLN A 80 2.44 14.78 11.33
N GLY A 81 2.10 13.74 10.58
CA GLY A 81 2.88 13.21 9.46
C GLY A 81 2.46 13.78 8.10
N CYS A 82 3.10 13.26 7.04
CA CYS A 82 2.86 13.66 5.67
C CYS A 82 2.75 12.41 4.77
N VAL A 83 1.63 12.30 4.05
CA VAL A 83 1.39 11.21 3.09
C VAL A 83 2.24 11.41 1.84
N GLY A 84 3.07 10.41 1.54
CA GLY A 84 3.82 10.33 0.29
C GLY A 84 3.12 9.46 -0.75
N TYR A 85 3.75 9.29 -1.90
CA TYR A 85 3.19 8.45 -2.97
C TYR A 85 3.28 6.95 -2.72
N THR A 86 4.15 6.53 -1.81
CA THR A 86 4.33 5.14 -1.40
C THR A 86 4.35 5.05 0.11
N ILE A 87 4.18 3.84 0.67
CA ILE A 87 4.30 3.65 2.12
C ILE A 87 5.67 4.06 2.65
N ALA A 88 6.74 3.74 1.91
CA ALA A 88 8.11 4.12 2.27
C ALA A 88 8.31 5.64 2.18
N SER A 89 7.77 6.29 1.14
CA SER A 89 7.79 7.75 1.03
C SER A 89 7.01 8.42 2.15
N THR A 90 5.87 7.85 2.55
CA THR A 90 5.06 8.36 3.66
C THR A 90 5.83 8.29 4.97
N ALA A 91 6.49 7.16 5.25
CA ALA A 91 7.32 7.00 6.43
C ALA A 91 8.49 8.00 6.44
N LEU A 92 9.20 8.14 5.31
CA LEU A 92 10.34 9.06 5.22
C LEU A 92 9.91 10.53 5.32
N LEU A 93 8.83 10.93 4.66
CA LEU A 93 8.31 12.30 4.73
C LEU A 93 7.81 12.62 6.14
N THR A 94 7.10 11.68 6.77
CA THR A 94 6.67 11.83 8.17
C THR A 94 7.88 11.96 9.10
N PHE A 95 8.90 11.13 8.93
CA PHE A 95 10.15 11.24 9.69
C PHE A 95 10.80 12.61 9.52
N ARG A 96 10.96 13.06 8.26
CA ARG A 96 11.57 14.35 7.92
C ARG A 96 10.79 15.53 8.48
N TYR A 97 9.48 15.52 8.30
CA TYR A 97 8.62 16.63 8.70
C TYR A 97 8.50 16.73 10.23
N ARG A 98 8.37 15.60 10.92
CA ARG A 98 8.04 15.59 12.36
C ARG A 98 9.24 15.47 13.29
N PHE A 99 10.29 14.76 12.87
CA PHE A 99 11.38 14.31 13.76
C PHE A 99 12.76 14.81 13.34
N MET A 100 13.01 15.03 12.05
CA MET A 100 14.30 15.54 11.57
C MET A 100 14.40 17.05 11.82
N ARG A 101 15.24 17.44 12.79
CA ARG A 101 15.44 18.85 13.18
C ARG A 101 16.44 19.58 12.27
N GLU A 102 17.32 18.82 11.64
CA GLU A 102 18.42 19.31 10.82
C GLU A 102 18.63 18.38 9.62
N ASN A 103 19.14 18.91 8.52
CA ASN A 103 19.40 18.12 7.32
C ASN A 103 20.68 17.30 7.49
N TYR A 104 20.61 16.00 7.20
CA TYR A 104 21.79 15.14 7.15
C TYR A 104 22.36 15.09 5.74
N GLU A 105 23.65 15.41 5.61
CA GLU A 105 24.36 15.25 4.34
C GLU A 105 24.55 13.77 4.00
N THR A 106 24.34 13.43 2.73
CA THR A 106 24.54 12.06 2.23
C THR A 106 25.77 12.01 1.34
N TYR A 107 26.77 11.21 1.72
CA TYR A 107 27.98 11.02 0.91
C TYR A 107 27.85 9.81 -0.01
N HIS A 108 27.37 10.05 -1.22
CA HIS A 108 27.14 9.00 -2.23
C HIS A 108 28.39 8.17 -2.54
N THR A 109 29.58 8.76 -2.45
CA THR A 109 30.86 8.10 -2.71
C THR A 109 31.07 6.85 -1.85
N PHE A 110 30.50 6.80 -0.64
CA PHE A 110 30.64 5.66 0.28
C PHE A 110 29.45 4.69 0.26
N ASN A 111 28.43 4.92 -0.56
CA ASN A 111 27.23 4.08 -0.57
C ASN A 111 27.55 2.61 -0.85
N ASP A 112 28.46 2.32 -1.78
CA ASP A 112 28.86 0.96 -2.09
C ASP A 112 29.61 0.29 -0.93
N PHE A 113 30.39 1.07 -0.18
CA PHE A 113 31.05 0.59 1.04
C PHE A 113 30.02 0.18 2.09
N PHE A 114 29.02 1.04 2.38
CA PHE A 114 27.98 0.74 3.35
C PHE A 114 27.05 -0.40 2.90
N ARG A 115 26.72 -0.47 1.61
CA ARG A 115 25.87 -1.53 1.04
C ARG A 115 26.47 -2.92 1.21
N ARG A 116 27.80 -3.06 1.20
CA ARG A 116 28.46 -4.35 1.48
C ARG A 116 28.21 -4.86 2.90
N ALA A 117 27.94 -3.98 3.86
CA ALA A 117 27.62 -4.35 5.23
C ALA A 117 26.11 -4.51 5.50
N TYR A 118 25.26 -4.18 4.52
CA TYR A 118 23.80 -4.24 4.67
C TYR A 118 23.29 -5.63 4.30
N TYR A 119 22.86 -6.40 5.31
CA TYR A 119 22.25 -7.72 5.14
C TYR A 119 20.79 -7.71 5.61
N GLY A 120 19.97 -8.60 5.04
CA GLY A 120 18.57 -8.76 5.42
C GLY A 120 18.39 -9.55 6.73
N GLY A 121 17.16 -9.99 6.99
CA GLY A 121 16.87 -10.86 8.13
C GLY A 121 17.56 -12.22 8.03
N ARG A 122 17.95 -12.79 9.18
CA ARG A 122 18.49 -14.15 9.28
C ARG A 122 17.37 -15.16 8.97
N THR A 123 17.63 -16.06 8.03
CA THR A 123 16.77 -17.22 7.75
C THR A 123 17.53 -18.47 8.10
N GLU A 124 16.99 -19.28 9.01
CA GLU A 124 17.57 -20.58 9.35
C GLU A 124 17.08 -21.66 8.38
N ILE A 125 17.94 -22.64 8.10
CA ILE A 125 17.57 -23.78 7.27
C ILE A 125 16.67 -24.68 8.11
N PHE A 126 15.42 -24.84 7.69
CA PHE A 126 14.53 -25.83 8.28
C PHE A 126 14.97 -27.24 7.85
N ASN A 127 15.45 -28.03 8.80
CA ASN A 127 15.72 -29.45 8.60
C ASN A 127 14.52 -30.24 9.11
N MET A 128 13.78 -30.85 8.18
CA MET A 128 12.65 -31.71 8.51
C MET A 128 13.18 -33.06 9.04
N HIS A 129 13.08 -33.27 10.35
CA HIS A 129 13.35 -34.55 10.97
C HIS A 129 12.02 -35.25 11.29
N ALA A 130 11.82 -36.45 10.76
CA ALA A 130 10.76 -37.34 11.21
C ALA A 130 11.31 -38.19 12.36
N HIS A 131 10.69 -38.09 13.54
CA HIS A 131 10.89 -39.10 14.57
C HIS A 131 10.09 -40.34 14.15
N ASP A 132 10.77 -41.47 13.95
CA ASP A 132 10.11 -42.77 14.03
C ASP A 132 9.51 -42.86 15.43
N SER A 133 8.21 -42.60 15.55
CA SER A 133 7.46 -43.06 16.70
C SER A 133 7.42 -44.57 16.55
N ASP A 134 7.94 -45.26 17.55
CA ASP A 134 8.08 -46.71 17.59
C ASP A 134 6.87 -47.41 16.94
N LYS A 135 7.14 -48.17 15.86
CA LYS A 135 6.21 -49.14 15.28
C LYS A 135 5.92 -50.24 16.33
N PRO A 136 4.90 -51.06 16.06
CA PRO A 136 3.45 -50.87 16.23
C PRO A 136 2.94 -51.17 17.65
#